data_AF-A0A328N443-F1
#
_entry.id   AF-A0A328N443-F1
#
_cell.length_a   1.000
_cell.length_b   1.000
_cell.length_c   1.000
_cell.angle_alpha   90.00
_cell.angle_beta   90.00
_cell.angle_gamma   90.00
#
_symmetry.space_group_name_H-M   'P 1'
#
loop_
_entity.id
_entity.type
_entity.pdbx_description
1 polymer ?
#
loop_
_entity_poly.entity_id
_entity_poly.type
_entity_poly.pdbx_seq_one_letter_code
_entity_poly.pdbx_strand_id
1 'polypeptide(L)'
;MPDQPFADLFRDTEHLSWAPTAQVRERGRRRTRQTRIAAALAAVVAVAVVATGAVALAGGREGAPTPVLPATGSPTPSPAPSATSAAPRPSTTSTTPAAPPSSPSRTPSAGSTDPAIPAAAMLRLSDLPAGFTMAEDDIDGDWSLESVSIYCREAPTGTSNGRLAQRTVSFDSPTDRMIQRVVRFSIRDAALEMDAVRALFTDCKPRGATSSMSVLADGLGAGDESLLVGSDIEGVRSRWLVVRQGDLVAQVALDMDTTPKEARRYARPVAQRLCAGSDTC
;
A
#
# COMPACT_ATOMS: atom_id res chain seq x y z
N MET A 1 -28.36 -22.33 36.52
CA MET A 1 -27.95 -21.01 37.04
C MET A 1 -27.14 -20.37 35.92
N PRO A 2 -27.63 -19.34 35.22
CA PRO A 2 -26.91 -18.79 34.07
C PRO A 2 -25.59 -18.17 34.55
N ASP A 3 -24.51 -18.43 33.81
CA ASP A 3 -23.16 -18.01 34.16
C ASP A 3 -23.09 -16.49 34.22
N GLN A 4 -22.66 -15.94 35.36
CA GLN A 4 -22.52 -14.50 35.64
C GLN A 4 -21.95 -13.65 34.49
N PRO A 5 -20.92 -14.07 33.73
CA PRO A 5 -20.39 -13.24 32.63
C PRO A 5 -21.42 -12.95 31.52
N PHE A 6 -22.38 -13.84 31.28
CA PHE A 6 -23.42 -13.60 30.27
C PHE A 6 -24.51 -12.65 30.76
N ALA A 7 -24.78 -12.62 32.06
CA ALA A 7 -25.76 -11.71 32.64
C ALA A 7 -25.27 -10.25 32.61
N ASP A 8 -23.97 -10.04 32.82
CA ASP A 8 -23.37 -8.71 32.75
C ASP A 8 -23.30 -8.20 31.30
N LEU A 9 -22.95 -9.05 30.33
CA LEU A 9 -23.02 -8.74 28.89
C LEU A 9 -24.43 -8.39 28.43
N PHE A 10 -25.45 -9.08 28.94
CA PHE A 10 -26.85 -8.78 28.60
C PHE A 10 -27.28 -7.43 29.16
N ARG A 11 -26.91 -7.13 30.41
CA ARG A 11 -27.24 -5.86 31.08
C ARG A 11 -26.55 -4.67 30.41
N ASP A 12 -25.32 -4.85 29.93
CA ASP A 12 -24.57 -3.81 29.21
C ASP A 12 -25.09 -3.57 27.79
N THR A 13 -25.69 -4.59 27.16
CA THR A 13 -26.25 -4.46 25.80
C THR A 13 -27.71 -4.01 25.78
N GLU A 14 -28.45 -4.18 26.87
CA GLU A 14 -29.87 -3.79 26.99
C GLU A 14 -30.08 -2.27 26.87
N HIS A 15 -29.05 -1.46 27.14
CA HIS A 15 -29.10 0.00 27.03
C HIS A 15 -28.38 0.55 25.79
N LEU A 16 -27.85 -0.31 24.92
CA LEU A 16 -27.27 0.12 23.65
C LEU A 16 -28.39 0.41 22.65
N SER A 17 -28.75 1.68 22.52
CA SER A 17 -29.61 2.12 21.43
C SER A 17 -28.80 2.11 20.13
N TRP A 18 -28.88 1.00 19.39
CA TRP A 18 -28.32 0.93 18.05
C TRP A 18 -28.98 2.01 17.17
N ALA A 19 -28.16 2.77 16.44
CA ALA A 19 -28.70 3.73 15.47
C ALA A 19 -29.66 3.00 14.51
N PRO A 20 -30.80 3.60 14.12
CA PRO A 20 -31.75 2.96 13.23
C PRO A 20 -31.06 2.40 11.99
N THR A 21 -31.40 1.17 11.60
CA THR A 21 -30.71 0.45 10.49
C THR A 21 -30.68 1.26 9.18
N ALA A 22 -31.68 2.12 8.96
CA ALA A 22 -31.69 3.07 7.86
C ALA A 22 -30.56 4.12 7.93
N GLN A 23 -30.24 4.64 9.12
CA GLN A 23 -29.11 5.57 9.31
C GLN A 23 -27.76 4.86 9.17
N VAL A 24 -27.65 3.60 9.60
CA VAL A 24 -26.43 2.80 9.40
C VAL A 24 -26.21 2.55 7.90
N ARG A 25 -27.25 2.17 7.16
CA ARG A 25 -27.20 2.00 5.70
C ARG A 25 -26.90 3.30 4.97
N GLU A 26 -27.48 4.42 5.41
CA GLU A 26 -27.25 5.72 4.81
C GLU A 26 -25.83 6.22 5.07
N ARG A 27 -25.29 6.05 6.28
CA ARG A 27 -23.87 6.32 6.58
C ARG A 27 -22.95 5.44 5.75
N GLY A 28 -23.29 4.15 5.59
CA GLY A 28 -22.57 3.23 4.72
C GLY A 28 -22.53 3.73 3.27
N ARG A 29 -23.69 4.04 2.70
CA ARG A 29 -23.80 4.59 1.32
C ARG A 29 -23.09 5.93 1.16
N ARG A 30 -23.11 6.79 2.18
CA ARG A 30 -22.44 8.09 2.16
C ARG A 30 -20.92 7.94 2.13
N ARG A 31 -20.36 6.98 2.89
CA ARG A 31 -18.92 6.62 2.81
C ARG A 31 -18.57 6.07 1.41
N THR A 32 -19.37 5.16 0.86
CA THR A 32 -19.13 4.59 -0.49
C THR A 32 -19.22 5.65 -1.60
N ARG A 33 -20.06 6.68 -1.43
CA ARG A 33 -20.14 7.80 -2.39
C ARG A 33 -18.98 8.79 -2.24
N GLN A 34 -18.52 9.04 -1.01
CA GLN A 34 -17.39 9.94 -0.78
C GLN A 34 -16.07 9.38 -1.33
N THR A 35 -15.82 8.08 -1.20
CA THR A 35 -14.65 7.43 -1.83
C THR A 35 -14.73 7.45 -3.36
N ARG A 36 -15.93 7.30 -3.93
CA ARG A 36 -16.14 7.38 -5.40
C ARG A 36 -15.92 8.78 -5.98
N ILE A 37 -16.19 9.85 -5.24
CA ILE A 37 -16.02 11.24 -5.73
C ILE A 37 -14.54 11.66 -5.68
N ALA A 38 -13.78 11.21 -4.68
CA ALA A 38 -12.35 11.49 -4.58
C ALA A 38 -11.55 10.89 -5.76
N ALA A 39 -11.91 9.68 -6.20
CA ALA A 39 -11.25 9.01 -7.34
C ALA A 39 -11.61 9.63 -8.70
N ALA A 40 -12.82 10.19 -8.87
CA ALA A 40 -13.27 10.74 -10.16
C ALA A 40 -12.73 12.15 -10.47
N LEU A 41 -12.35 12.93 -9.45
CA LEU A 41 -11.88 14.31 -9.64
C LEU A 41 -10.41 14.41 -10.10
N ALA A 42 -9.64 13.33 -10.05
CA ALA A 42 -8.25 13.30 -10.53
C ALA A 42 -8.12 13.20 -12.06
N ALA A 43 -9.21 12.89 -12.79
CA ALA A 43 -9.15 12.53 -14.21
C ALA A 43 -9.46 13.66 -15.22
N VAL A 44 -9.70 14.92 -14.80
CA VAL A 44 -10.27 15.96 -15.68
C VAL A 44 -9.33 17.14 -16.03
N VAL A 45 -8.08 17.19 -15.56
CA VAL A 45 -7.18 18.32 -15.89
C VAL A 45 -5.98 17.89 -16.73
N ALA A 46 -6.20 17.53 -18.00
CA ALA A 46 -5.13 17.50 -19.00
C ALA A 46 -5.62 17.44 -20.46
N VAL A 47 -6.48 18.37 -20.91
CA VAL A 47 -6.58 18.65 -22.35
C VAL A 47 -6.83 20.14 -22.58
N ALA A 48 -5.76 20.92 -22.75
CA ALA A 48 -5.77 22.11 -23.59
C ALA A 48 -4.33 22.60 -23.85
N VAL A 49 -4.09 23.02 -25.10
CA VAL A 49 -2.92 23.74 -25.65
C VAL A 49 -1.78 22.85 -26.15
N VAL A 50 -1.81 22.46 -27.44
CA VAL A 50 -0.98 23.08 -28.50
C VAL A 50 -1.65 22.83 -29.85
N ALA A 51 -2.30 23.87 -30.40
CA ALA A 51 -2.65 23.95 -31.81
C ALA A 51 -2.57 25.41 -32.24
N THR A 52 -1.46 25.78 -32.92
CA THR A 52 -1.15 26.94 -33.80
C THR A 52 0.33 27.32 -33.58
N GLY A 53 1.21 27.46 -34.57
CA GLY A 53 0.98 27.78 -35.97
C GLY A 53 2.08 27.28 -36.92
N ALA A 54 1.88 27.64 -38.18
CA ALA A 54 2.32 26.96 -39.38
C ALA A 54 3.71 27.35 -39.91
N VAL A 55 4.12 26.51 -40.85
CA VAL A 55 5.28 26.55 -41.75
C VAL A 55 5.36 27.83 -42.59
N ALA A 56 6.58 28.34 -42.79
CA ALA A 56 6.95 29.10 -44.00
C ALA A 56 8.35 28.67 -44.47
N LEU A 57 8.47 28.37 -45.76
CA LEU A 57 9.65 27.84 -46.45
C LEU A 57 10.43 28.95 -47.19
N ALA A 58 11.76 28.75 -47.22
CA ALA A 58 12.72 28.96 -48.33
C ALA A 58 13.42 30.33 -48.61
N GLY A 59 14.77 30.24 -48.63
CA GLY A 59 15.74 30.98 -49.48
C GLY A 59 16.70 31.91 -48.70
N GLY A 60 18.03 31.84 -48.72
CA GLY A 60 19.05 30.99 -49.36
C GLY A 60 20.46 31.62 -49.16
N ARG A 61 21.54 30.80 -49.28
CA ARG A 61 22.99 31.14 -49.45
C ARG A 61 23.73 31.83 -48.27
N GLU A 62 25.00 31.57 -47.92
CA GLU A 62 26.11 30.74 -48.40
C GLU A 62 27.28 30.92 -47.38
N GLY A 63 28.11 29.89 -47.12
CA GLY A 63 29.41 30.07 -46.46
C GLY A 63 29.81 29.03 -45.39
N ALA A 64 30.41 27.93 -45.84
CA ALA A 64 31.43 27.19 -45.08
C ALA A 64 32.77 27.32 -45.84
N PRO A 65 33.95 27.21 -45.20
CA PRO A 65 34.51 25.88 -44.93
C PRO A 65 35.26 25.71 -43.58
N THR A 66 35.68 24.46 -43.37
CA THR A 66 36.13 23.69 -42.18
C THR A 66 37.63 23.87 -41.76
N PRO A 67 38.32 22.91 -41.08
CA PRO A 67 38.54 22.83 -39.61
C PRO A 67 40.03 22.65 -39.18
N VAL A 68 40.40 22.83 -37.89
CA VAL A 68 41.69 22.29 -37.35
C VAL A 68 41.61 21.95 -35.84
N LEU A 69 42.08 20.75 -35.47
CA LEU A 69 42.62 20.30 -34.17
C LEU A 69 44.04 19.73 -34.46
N PRO A 70 45.04 19.60 -33.55
CA PRO A 70 44.94 19.13 -32.14
C PRO A 70 46.01 19.64 -31.10
N ALA A 71 45.92 19.09 -29.87
CA ALA A 71 47.00 18.61 -28.97
C ALA A 71 47.51 19.42 -27.73
N THR A 72 47.35 18.75 -26.56
CA THR A 72 48.28 18.52 -25.42
C THR A 72 48.78 19.63 -24.49
N GLY A 73 48.63 19.39 -23.17
CA GLY A 73 49.52 19.94 -22.12
C GLY A 73 48.94 19.96 -20.69
N SER A 74 49.34 19.01 -19.84
CA SER A 74 49.30 19.06 -18.37
C SER A 74 50.64 19.66 -17.87
N PRO A 75 50.78 20.36 -16.71
CA PRO A 75 50.77 19.71 -15.38
C PRO A 75 50.28 20.57 -14.17
N THR A 76 50.10 19.92 -13.01
CA THR A 76 49.91 20.46 -11.63
C THR A 76 51.25 20.96 -11.04
N PRO A 77 51.32 21.98 -10.15
CA PRO A 77 51.35 21.75 -8.68
C PRO A 77 50.71 22.86 -7.77
N SER A 78 50.48 22.46 -6.50
CA SER A 78 50.06 23.25 -5.32
C SER A 78 51.23 24.08 -4.72
N PRO A 79 50.99 25.16 -3.92
CA PRO A 79 50.99 25.04 -2.44
C PRO A 79 50.09 26.03 -1.65
N ALA A 80 49.87 25.73 -0.37
CA ALA A 80 49.31 26.57 0.70
C ALA A 80 50.34 27.62 1.23
N PRO A 81 49.94 28.61 2.06
CA PRO A 81 50.00 28.44 3.53
C PRO A 81 48.95 29.22 4.38
N SER A 82 49.05 28.98 5.69
CA SER A 82 48.17 29.27 6.84
C SER A 82 48.37 30.62 7.57
N ALA A 83 47.46 30.84 8.56
CA ALA A 83 47.63 31.47 9.90
C ALA A 83 47.20 32.95 10.08
N THR A 84 46.69 33.49 11.22
CA THR A 84 46.13 33.00 12.52
C THR A 84 45.76 34.26 13.38
N SER A 85 44.71 34.16 14.24
CA SER A 85 44.39 34.90 15.51
C SER A 85 44.11 36.43 15.49
N ALA A 86 43.32 37.06 16.39
CA ALA A 86 42.87 36.76 17.76
C ALA A 86 41.54 37.49 18.16
N ALA A 87 40.93 37.09 19.30
CA ALA A 87 39.72 37.62 20.00
C ALA A 87 40.03 38.85 20.91
N PRO A 88 39.11 39.52 21.71
CA PRO A 88 38.07 38.97 22.64
C PRO A 88 36.72 39.76 22.85
N ARG A 89 35.89 39.22 23.77
CA ARG A 89 34.47 39.45 24.26
C ARG A 89 34.18 40.82 24.97
N PRO A 90 32.91 41.25 25.25
CA PRO A 90 32.08 40.78 26.40
C PRO A 90 30.53 40.71 26.19
N SER A 91 29.80 40.32 27.24
CA SER A 91 28.44 39.72 27.37
C SER A 91 27.20 40.64 27.35
N THR A 92 26.02 40.09 26.99
CA THR A 92 24.69 40.46 27.56
C THR A 92 23.69 39.29 27.59
N THR A 93 22.86 39.32 28.64
CA THR A 93 21.75 38.46 29.07
C THR A 93 20.53 38.48 28.14
N SER A 94 19.84 37.34 27.97
CA SER A 94 18.43 37.31 27.54
C SER A 94 17.69 36.06 28.05
N THR A 95 16.52 36.33 28.60
CA THR A 95 15.60 35.51 29.39
C THR A 95 14.89 34.45 28.55
N THR A 96 14.81 33.22 29.06
CA THR A 96 14.07 32.09 28.46
C THR A 96 12.56 32.19 28.78
N PRO A 97 11.64 32.17 27.80
CA PRO A 97 10.22 31.96 28.06
C PRO A 97 9.91 30.47 28.28
N ALA A 98 9.12 30.17 29.32
CA ALA A 98 8.66 28.83 29.68
C ALA A 98 7.76 28.22 28.60
N ALA A 99 8.03 26.95 28.25
CA ALA A 99 7.18 26.17 27.35
C ALA A 99 5.87 25.75 28.04
N PRO A 100 4.73 25.75 27.32
CA PRO A 100 3.45 25.28 27.85
C PRO A 100 3.43 23.75 28.04
N PRO A 101 2.60 23.21 28.95
CA PRO A 101 2.63 21.79 29.31
C PRO A 101 2.21 20.89 28.14
N SER A 102 3.03 19.86 27.91
CA SER A 102 2.82 18.81 26.92
C SER A 102 1.45 18.15 27.08
N SER A 103 0.60 18.30 26.07
CA SER A 103 -0.60 17.47 25.92
C SER A 103 -0.19 16.00 25.75
N PRO A 104 -0.92 15.03 26.32
CA PRO A 104 -0.57 13.63 26.17
C PRO A 104 -0.69 13.24 24.69
N SER A 105 0.44 12.86 24.09
CA SER A 105 0.48 12.25 22.77
C SER A 105 -0.41 11.02 22.77
N ARG A 106 -1.56 11.10 22.08
CA ARG A 106 -2.30 9.91 21.67
C ARG A 106 -1.37 9.11 20.78
N THR A 107 -1.06 7.90 21.21
CA THR A 107 -0.33 6.93 20.40
C THR A 107 -1.23 6.53 19.23
N PRO A 108 -0.78 6.66 17.96
CA PRO A 108 -1.58 6.22 16.83
C PRO A 108 -1.68 4.70 16.85
N SER A 109 -2.91 4.18 16.87
CA SER A 109 -3.20 2.75 16.75
C SER A 109 -3.43 2.43 15.27
N ALA A 110 -2.35 2.43 14.48
CA ALA A 110 -2.40 2.07 13.07
C ALA A 110 -2.36 0.53 12.94
N GLY A 111 -3.51 -0.08 12.69
CA GLY A 111 -3.65 -1.52 12.38
C GLY A 111 -3.51 -2.49 13.56
N SER A 112 -4.08 -3.69 13.43
CA SER A 112 -3.95 -4.78 14.42
C SER A 112 -2.48 -5.02 14.75
N THR A 113 -2.08 -4.96 16.03
CA THR A 113 -0.70 -5.10 16.49
C THR A 113 -0.41 -6.47 17.09
N ASP A 114 -0.87 -7.54 16.44
CA ASP A 114 -0.66 -8.91 16.92
C ASP A 114 0.83 -9.23 17.11
N PRO A 115 1.30 -9.52 18.34
CA PRO A 115 2.71 -9.77 18.61
C PRO A 115 3.22 -11.07 17.99
N ALA A 116 2.32 -12.01 17.64
CA ALA A 116 2.67 -13.21 16.91
C ALA A 116 3.03 -12.92 15.45
N ILE A 117 2.90 -11.68 14.97
CA ILE A 117 3.49 -11.24 13.69
C ILE A 117 4.36 -10.00 13.96
N PRO A 118 5.70 -10.15 13.94
CA PRO A 118 6.60 -9.05 14.29
C PRO A 118 6.46 -7.90 13.29
N ALA A 119 6.73 -6.66 13.72
CA ALA A 119 6.65 -5.50 12.83
C ALA A 119 7.64 -5.58 11.64
N ALA A 120 8.69 -6.38 11.76
CA ALA A 120 9.61 -6.68 10.67
C ALA A 120 8.95 -7.46 9.51
N ALA A 121 7.85 -8.18 9.77
CA ALA A 121 7.04 -8.89 8.78
C ALA A 121 6.20 -7.95 7.89
N MET A 122 6.03 -6.69 8.31
CA MET A 122 5.18 -5.72 7.62
C MET A 122 6.02 -4.81 6.73
N LEU A 123 5.45 -4.37 5.61
CA LEU A 123 6.00 -3.31 4.78
C LEU A 123 6.25 -2.04 5.60
N ARG A 124 7.24 -1.28 5.18
CA ARG A 124 7.60 0.04 5.69
C ARG A 124 7.56 1.05 4.55
N LEU A 125 7.50 2.34 4.89
CA LEU A 125 7.56 3.41 3.90
C LEU A 125 8.80 3.35 3.01
N SER A 126 9.94 2.87 3.54
CA SER A 126 11.17 2.66 2.77
C SER A 126 11.06 1.60 1.67
N ASP A 127 10.04 0.74 1.74
CA ASP A 127 9.81 -0.35 0.79
C ASP A 127 8.87 0.07 -0.35
N LEU A 128 8.28 1.27 -0.24
CA LEU A 128 7.29 1.81 -1.16
C LEU A 128 7.90 2.92 -2.01
N PRO A 129 7.30 3.22 -3.18
CA PRO A 129 7.65 4.43 -3.93
C PRO A 129 7.54 5.70 -3.07
N ALA A 130 8.30 6.73 -3.44
CA ALA A 130 8.19 8.02 -2.79
C ALA A 130 6.75 8.58 -2.91
N GLY A 131 6.30 9.27 -1.87
CA GLY A 131 4.96 9.87 -1.82
C GLY A 131 3.92 9.08 -1.05
N PHE A 132 4.23 7.84 -0.65
CA PHE A 132 3.41 7.11 0.33
C PHE A 132 3.64 7.65 1.75
N THR A 133 2.56 7.68 2.53
CA THR A 133 2.54 7.92 3.98
C THR A 133 1.78 6.80 4.67
N MET A 134 2.09 6.53 5.93
CA MET A 134 1.33 5.55 6.71
C MET A 134 -0.05 6.15 7.02
N ALA A 135 -1.09 5.39 6.76
CA ALA A 135 -2.44 5.80 7.08
C ALA A 135 -2.72 5.54 8.58
N GLU A 136 -3.26 6.55 9.27
CA GLU A 136 -3.67 6.43 10.67
C GLU A 136 -5.15 6.04 10.82
N ASP A 137 -5.89 5.98 9.71
CA ASP A 137 -7.32 5.69 9.70
C ASP A 137 -7.63 4.22 9.99
N ASP A 138 -8.80 3.99 10.59
CA ASP A 138 -9.35 2.65 10.77
C ASP A 138 -9.48 1.94 9.41
N ILE A 139 -8.94 0.71 9.36
CA ILE A 139 -8.94 -0.13 8.16
C ILE A 139 -10.30 -0.83 8.05
N ASP A 140 -11.30 -0.08 7.58
CA ASP A 140 -12.66 -0.57 7.32
C ASP A 140 -12.88 -0.93 5.84
N GLY A 141 -13.76 -1.91 5.59
CA GLY A 141 -14.36 -2.16 4.27
C GLY A 141 -13.97 -3.47 3.57
N ASP A 142 -14.57 -3.68 2.40
CA ASP A 142 -14.46 -4.90 1.60
C ASP A 142 -13.22 -4.92 0.70
N TRP A 143 -12.06 -4.54 1.25
CA TRP A 143 -10.79 -4.54 0.52
C TRP A 143 -10.10 -5.91 0.53
N SER A 144 -10.50 -6.79 1.45
CA SER A 144 -9.90 -8.10 1.64
C SER A 144 -10.27 -9.08 0.51
N LEU A 145 -9.41 -10.06 0.27
CA LEU A 145 -9.62 -11.04 -0.80
C LEU A 145 -10.79 -11.98 -0.47
N GLU A 146 -11.07 -12.23 0.79
CA GLU A 146 -12.21 -13.06 1.18
C GLU A 146 -13.53 -12.38 0.83
N SER A 147 -13.57 -11.05 0.82
CA SER A 147 -14.75 -10.29 0.42
C SER A 147 -15.17 -10.58 -1.02
N VAL A 148 -14.26 -10.97 -1.92
CA VAL A 148 -14.67 -11.29 -3.31
C VAL A 148 -15.38 -12.64 -3.44
N SER A 149 -15.19 -13.56 -2.48
CA SER A 149 -15.84 -14.88 -2.50
C SER A 149 -17.37 -14.80 -2.44
N ILE A 150 -17.92 -13.73 -1.85
CA ILE A 150 -19.37 -13.53 -1.75
C ILE A 150 -20.02 -13.38 -3.11
N TYR A 151 -19.27 -13.04 -4.16
CA TYR A 151 -19.77 -12.88 -5.52
C TYR A 151 -19.79 -14.19 -6.32
N CYS A 152 -19.20 -15.26 -5.79
CA CYS A 152 -19.23 -16.59 -6.41
C CYS A 152 -20.62 -17.23 -6.26
N ARG A 153 -21.14 -17.87 -7.32
CA ARG A 153 -22.36 -18.68 -7.27
C ARG A 153 -22.20 -19.85 -6.30
N GLU A 154 -21.09 -20.56 -6.48
CA GLU A 154 -20.57 -21.59 -5.60
C GLU A 154 -19.20 -21.09 -5.19
N ALA A 155 -19.07 -20.69 -3.92
CA ALA A 155 -17.76 -20.36 -3.39
C ALA A 155 -17.00 -21.68 -3.25
N PRO A 156 -15.75 -21.77 -3.74
CA PRO A 156 -14.86 -22.84 -3.31
C PRO A 156 -14.85 -22.83 -1.78
N THR A 157 -14.83 -24.01 -1.15
CA THR A 157 -14.69 -24.11 0.29
C THR A 157 -13.36 -23.47 0.70
N GLY A 158 -13.41 -22.19 1.10
CA GLY A 158 -12.24 -21.37 1.39
C GLY A 158 -11.60 -21.74 2.73
N THR A 159 -10.28 -21.92 2.71
CA THR A 159 -9.39 -22.41 3.78
C THR A 159 -9.01 -21.35 4.82
N SER A 160 -9.95 -20.53 5.29
CA SER A 160 -9.64 -19.62 6.41
C SER A 160 -9.58 -20.34 7.77
N ASN A 161 -9.79 -21.65 7.80
CA ASN A 161 -9.70 -22.51 8.97
C ASN A 161 -8.23 -22.88 9.24
N GLY A 162 -7.44 -21.93 9.73
CA GLY A 162 -6.02 -22.17 9.99
C GLY A 162 -5.20 -20.93 10.36
N ARG A 163 -5.83 -19.75 10.40
CA ARG A 163 -5.17 -18.51 10.80
C ARG A 163 -4.83 -18.56 12.27
N LEU A 164 -3.56 -18.34 12.58
CA LEU A 164 -3.05 -18.29 13.95
C LEU A 164 -2.93 -16.86 14.47
N ALA A 165 -2.59 -15.92 13.58
CA ALA A 165 -2.40 -14.51 13.90
C ALA A 165 -2.62 -13.64 12.67
N GLN A 166 -2.93 -12.35 12.88
CA GLN A 166 -3.10 -11.39 11.79
C GLN A 166 -2.65 -9.98 12.17
N ARG A 167 -1.90 -9.36 11.26
CA ARG A 167 -1.45 -7.98 11.34
C ARG A 167 -1.78 -7.23 10.06
N THR A 168 -2.12 -5.95 10.15
CA THR A 168 -2.53 -5.14 8.99
C THR A 168 -1.93 -3.75 9.07
N VAL A 169 -1.57 -3.18 7.93
CA VAL A 169 -1.08 -1.81 7.78
C VAL A 169 -1.67 -1.21 6.51
N SER A 170 -1.92 0.09 6.51
CA SER A 170 -2.41 0.84 5.35
C SER A 170 -1.46 1.98 5.03
N PHE A 171 -1.30 2.26 3.74
CA PHE A 171 -0.50 3.34 3.21
C PHE A 171 -1.32 4.10 2.17
N ASP A 172 -1.23 5.42 2.21
CA ASP A 172 -1.89 6.30 1.26
C ASP A 172 -0.85 7.12 0.50
N SER A 173 -1.19 7.49 -0.72
CA SER A 173 -0.50 8.48 -1.54
C SER A 173 -1.55 9.36 -2.22
N PRO A 174 -1.16 10.48 -2.87
CA PRO A 174 -2.12 11.33 -3.56
C PRO A 174 -2.93 10.62 -4.66
N THR A 175 -2.43 9.50 -5.20
CA THR A 175 -3.02 8.79 -6.34
C THR A 175 -3.42 7.35 -6.06
N ASP A 176 -2.99 6.78 -4.94
CA ASP A 176 -3.10 5.35 -4.68
C ASP A 176 -3.23 5.05 -3.18
N ARG A 177 -3.87 3.94 -2.84
CA ARG A 177 -3.99 3.40 -1.50
C ARG A 177 -3.61 1.93 -1.49
N MET A 178 -2.68 1.58 -0.61
CA MET A 178 -2.20 0.22 -0.44
C MET A 178 -2.54 -0.29 0.96
N ILE A 179 -3.20 -1.44 1.04
CA ILE A 179 -3.47 -2.10 2.33
C ILE A 179 -2.78 -3.45 2.31
N GLN A 180 -1.90 -3.69 3.28
CA GLN A 180 -1.27 -4.98 3.49
C GLN A 180 -1.85 -5.64 4.72
N ARG A 181 -2.21 -6.92 4.59
CA ARG A 181 -2.42 -7.83 5.71
C ARG A 181 -1.49 -9.00 5.62
N VAL A 182 -0.84 -9.30 6.73
CA VAL A 182 -0.05 -10.50 6.92
C VAL A 182 -0.79 -11.41 7.87
N VAL A 183 -0.90 -12.67 7.50
CA VAL A 183 -1.54 -13.72 8.29
C VAL A 183 -0.51 -14.81 8.53
N ARG A 184 -0.46 -15.30 9.77
CA ARG A 184 0.34 -16.45 10.16
C ARG A 184 -0.51 -17.70 10.16
N PHE A 185 0.05 -18.78 9.66
CA PHE A 185 -0.54 -20.10 9.57
C PHE A 185 0.44 -21.14 10.14
N SER A 186 0.06 -22.41 10.14
CA SER A 186 1.09 -23.47 10.10
C SER A 186 1.76 -23.48 8.71
N ILE A 187 2.98 -24.02 8.58
CA ILE A 187 3.67 -24.10 7.27
C ILE A 187 2.80 -24.81 6.22
N ARG A 188 2.11 -25.89 6.62
CA ARG A 188 1.20 -26.63 5.73
C ARG A 188 0.01 -25.77 5.32
N ASP A 189 -0.61 -25.08 6.28
CA ASP A 189 -1.81 -24.30 6.02
C ASP A 189 -1.49 -23.04 5.21
N ALA A 190 -0.29 -22.47 5.33
CA ALA A 190 0.16 -21.36 4.50
C ALA A 190 0.19 -21.74 3.01
N ALA A 191 0.70 -22.94 2.68
CA ALA A 191 0.70 -23.45 1.31
C ALA A 191 -0.72 -23.75 0.82
N LEU A 192 -1.56 -24.38 1.66
CA LEU A 192 -2.97 -24.63 1.34
C LEU A 192 -3.75 -23.33 1.09
N GLU A 193 -3.41 -22.26 1.80
CA GLU A 193 -4.03 -20.94 1.56
C GLU A 193 -3.68 -20.40 0.17
N MET A 194 -2.44 -20.58 -0.30
CA MET A 194 -2.06 -20.18 -1.67
C MET A 194 -2.83 -20.99 -2.73
N ASP A 195 -3.03 -22.29 -2.50
CA ASP A 195 -3.84 -23.14 -3.37
C ASP A 195 -5.31 -22.70 -3.38
N ALA A 196 -5.87 -22.36 -2.21
CA ALA A 196 -7.23 -21.86 -2.12
C ALA A 196 -7.42 -20.50 -2.78
N VAL A 197 -6.42 -19.61 -2.70
CA VAL A 197 -6.41 -18.35 -3.46
C VAL A 197 -6.43 -18.63 -4.97
N ARG A 198 -5.60 -19.56 -5.48
CA ARG A 198 -5.66 -19.96 -6.90
C ARG A 198 -7.05 -20.47 -7.26
N ALA A 199 -7.56 -21.44 -6.51
CA ALA A 199 -8.88 -22.03 -6.75
C ALA A 199 -10.00 -20.98 -6.74
N LEU A 200 -9.95 -20.01 -5.82
CA LEU A 200 -10.91 -18.91 -5.79
C LEU A 200 -10.91 -18.11 -7.09
N PHE A 201 -9.74 -17.83 -7.66
CA PHE A 201 -9.64 -17.00 -8.86
C PHE A 201 -9.67 -17.79 -10.17
N THR A 202 -9.62 -19.12 -10.14
CA THR A 202 -9.79 -19.97 -11.34
C THR A 202 -11.18 -20.58 -11.43
N ASP A 203 -11.77 -20.96 -10.29
CA ASP A 203 -12.96 -21.83 -10.26
C ASP A 203 -14.24 -21.06 -9.88
N CYS A 204 -14.09 -19.88 -9.26
CA CYS A 204 -15.25 -19.03 -8.95
C CYS A 204 -15.97 -18.62 -10.23
N LYS A 205 -17.27 -18.91 -10.28
CA LYS A 205 -18.19 -18.38 -11.28
C LYS A 205 -18.97 -17.21 -10.68
N PRO A 206 -18.68 -15.95 -11.05
CA PRO A 206 -19.39 -14.81 -10.50
C PRO A 206 -20.90 -14.87 -10.80
N ARG A 207 -21.72 -14.30 -9.90
CA ARG A 207 -23.18 -14.23 -10.09
C ARG A 207 -23.56 -13.31 -11.26
N GLY A 208 -22.89 -12.17 -11.39
CA GLY A 208 -23.10 -11.19 -12.45
C GLY A 208 -22.48 -11.61 -13.79
N ALA A 209 -23.23 -11.43 -14.88
CA ALA A 209 -22.81 -11.86 -16.22
C ALA A 209 -21.59 -11.10 -16.77
N THR A 210 -21.34 -9.89 -16.29
CA THR A 210 -20.18 -9.07 -16.65
C THR A 210 -19.04 -9.18 -15.64
N SER A 211 -19.25 -9.92 -14.56
CA SER A 211 -18.26 -10.05 -13.49
C SER A 211 -17.26 -11.16 -13.82
N SER A 212 -15.99 -10.94 -13.51
CA SER A 212 -14.90 -11.88 -13.75
C SER A 212 -13.89 -11.88 -12.61
N MET A 213 -13.22 -13.01 -12.44
CA MET A 213 -12.11 -13.21 -11.50
C MET A 213 -11.05 -14.04 -12.23
N SER A 214 -9.78 -13.71 -12.01
CA SER A 214 -8.68 -14.42 -12.67
C SER A 214 -7.37 -14.28 -11.91
N VAL A 215 -6.52 -15.30 -12.01
CA VAL A 215 -5.09 -15.18 -11.74
C VAL A 215 -4.43 -14.46 -12.91
N LEU A 216 -3.88 -13.28 -12.66
CA LEU A 216 -3.27 -12.41 -13.68
C LEU A 216 -1.79 -12.72 -13.89
N ALA A 217 -1.12 -13.18 -12.84
CA ALA A 217 0.24 -13.70 -12.91
C ALA A 217 0.53 -14.64 -11.74
N ASP A 218 1.42 -15.59 -12.02
CA ASP A 218 1.96 -16.56 -11.08
C ASP A 218 3.49 -16.52 -11.15
N GLY A 219 4.16 -16.86 -10.06
CA GLY A 219 5.62 -16.84 -9.96
C GLY A 219 6.21 -15.45 -10.24
N LEU A 220 5.92 -14.48 -9.37
CA LEU A 220 6.44 -13.11 -9.50
C LEU A 220 7.93 -12.98 -9.11
N GLY A 221 8.62 -14.09 -8.83
CA GLY A 221 10.05 -14.13 -8.50
C GLY A 221 10.36 -13.65 -7.08
N ALA A 222 9.41 -13.79 -6.16
CA ALA A 222 9.54 -13.43 -4.77
C ALA A 222 8.74 -14.40 -3.88
N GLY A 223 9.24 -14.63 -2.67
CA GLY A 223 8.65 -15.58 -1.75
C GLY A 223 8.92 -17.03 -2.16
N ASP A 224 8.38 -17.95 -1.36
CA ASP A 224 8.20 -19.34 -1.80
C ASP A 224 7.17 -19.40 -2.94
N GLU A 225 6.12 -18.57 -2.82
CA GLU A 225 5.05 -18.44 -3.81
C GLU A 225 4.59 -16.99 -3.91
N SER A 226 4.22 -16.56 -5.12
CA SER A 226 3.66 -15.22 -5.33
C SER A 226 2.69 -15.19 -6.50
N LEU A 227 1.57 -14.51 -6.30
CA LEU A 227 0.44 -14.41 -7.21
C LEU A 227 0.02 -12.94 -7.35
N LEU A 228 -0.31 -12.53 -8.57
CA LEU A 228 -1.17 -11.38 -8.80
C LEU A 228 -2.53 -11.91 -9.23
N VAL A 229 -3.55 -11.58 -8.45
CA VAL A 229 -4.94 -11.93 -8.75
C VAL A 229 -5.77 -10.67 -8.93
N GLY A 230 -6.85 -10.78 -9.68
CA GLY A 230 -7.72 -9.64 -9.94
C GLY A 230 -9.16 -10.04 -10.21
N SER A 231 -10.04 -9.09 -9.96
CA SER A 231 -11.45 -9.18 -10.28
C SER A 231 -11.91 -7.96 -11.05
N ASP A 232 -12.99 -8.13 -11.79
CA ASP A 232 -13.89 -7.09 -12.27
C ASP A 232 -15.29 -7.50 -11.79
N ILE A 233 -15.82 -6.86 -10.76
CA ILE A 233 -17.13 -7.19 -10.20
C ILE A 233 -18.03 -5.99 -10.40
N GLU A 234 -19.08 -6.15 -11.20
CA GLU A 234 -20.04 -5.07 -11.48
C GLU A 234 -19.36 -3.77 -11.99
N GLY A 235 -18.29 -3.90 -12.78
CA GLY A 235 -17.51 -2.78 -13.32
C GLY A 235 -16.49 -2.20 -12.35
N VAL A 236 -16.33 -2.79 -11.16
CA VAL A 236 -15.30 -2.42 -10.19
C VAL A 236 -14.12 -3.37 -10.32
N ARG A 237 -12.99 -2.85 -10.80
CA ARG A 237 -11.74 -3.60 -10.89
C ARG A 237 -11.00 -3.57 -9.56
N SER A 238 -10.37 -4.68 -9.22
CA SER A 238 -9.53 -4.78 -8.01
C SER A 238 -8.35 -5.71 -8.26
N ARG A 239 -7.24 -5.44 -7.57
CA ARG A 239 -5.98 -6.17 -7.71
C ARG A 239 -5.41 -6.51 -6.34
N TRP A 240 -4.96 -7.75 -6.20
CA TRP A 240 -4.26 -8.20 -5.01
C TRP A 240 -3.00 -8.94 -5.37
N LEU A 241 -1.90 -8.52 -4.74
CA LEU A 241 -0.68 -9.28 -4.67
C LEU A 241 -0.74 -10.19 -3.44
N VAL A 242 -0.55 -11.49 -3.64
CA VAL A 242 -0.46 -12.47 -2.56
C VAL A 242 0.92 -13.10 -2.59
N VAL A 243 1.61 -13.11 -1.46
CA VAL A 243 2.98 -13.64 -1.34
C VAL A 243 3.04 -14.54 -0.11
N ARG A 244 3.60 -15.73 -0.26
CA ARG A 244 3.92 -16.63 0.85
C ARG A 244 5.43 -16.70 1.05
N GLN A 245 5.85 -16.69 2.32
CA GLN A 245 7.20 -17.05 2.74
C GLN A 245 7.08 -17.86 4.03
N GLY A 246 7.48 -19.13 4.00
CA GLY A 246 7.34 -20.01 5.16
C GLY A 246 5.88 -20.14 5.61
N ASP A 247 5.66 -19.82 6.89
CA ASP A 247 4.38 -19.85 7.61
C ASP A 247 3.56 -18.55 7.49
N LEU A 248 4.07 -17.53 6.78
CA LEU A 248 3.39 -16.25 6.61
C LEU A 248 2.88 -16.06 5.18
N VAL A 249 1.66 -15.52 5.08
CA VAL A 249 1.05 -15.09 3.82
C VAL A 249 0.71 -13.61 3.92
N ALA A 250 1.25 -12.81 3.01
CA ALA A 250 0.85 -11.42 2.80
C ALA A 250 -0.19 -11.33 1.68
N GLN A 251 -1.25 -10.58 1.94
CA GLN A 251 -2.15 -10.06 0.93
C GLN A 251 -2.02 -8.54 0.88
N VAL A 252 -1.79 -8.00 -0.30
CA VAL A 252 -1.63 -6.57 -0.53
C VAL A 252 -2.66 -6.13 -1.57
N ALA A 253 -3.59 -5.28 -1.17
CA ALA A 253 -4.47 -4.57 -2.10
C ALA A 253 -3.64 -3.49 -2.82
N LEU A 254 -3.69 -3.50 -4.15
CA LEU A 254 -2.94 -2.60 -5.03
C LEU A 254 -3.91 -1.76 -5.87
N ASP A 255 -3.36 -0.75 -6.56
CA ASP A 255 -4.08 -0.03 -7.61
C ASP A 255 -4.75 -0.98 -8.60
N MET A 256 -5.96 -0.64 -9.03
CA MET A 256 -6.82 -1.49 -9.85
C MET A 256 -6.26 -1.81 -11.24
N ASP A 257 -5.31 -1.00 -11.72
CA ASP A 257 -4.64 -1.15 -13.01
C ASP A 257 -3.23 -1.76 -12.90
N THR A 258 -2.82 -2.17 -11.70
CA THR A 258 -1.50 -2.79 -11.48
C THR A 258 -1.28 -3.97 -12.42
N THR A 259 -0.21 -3.88 -13.22
CA THR A 259 0.23 -4.92 -14.14
C THR A 259 1.09 -5.98 -13.44
N PRO A 260 1.25 -7.19 -14.03
CA PRO A 260 2.22 -8.17 -13.53
C PRO A 260 3.64 -7.63 -13.35
N LYS A 261 4.09 -6.74 -14.25
CA LYS A 261 5.43 -6.15 -14.19
C LYS A 261 5.59 -5.21 -12.98
N GLU A 262 4.56 -4.44 -12.67
CA GLU A 262 4.53 -3.56 -11.49
C GLU A 262 4.40 -4.36 -10.21
N ALA A 263 3.53 -5.39 -10.18
CA ALA A 263 3.37 -6.28 -9.04
C ALA A 263 4.69 -6.94 -8.61
N ARG A 264 5.57 -7.31 -9.55
CA ARG A 264 6.92 -7.83 -9.24
C ARG A 264 7.77 -6.87 -8.42
N ARG A 265 7.58 -5.56 -8.57
CA ARG A 265 8.33 -4.54 -7.81
C ARG A 265 7.93 -4.53 -6.33
N TYR A 266 6.66 -4.83 -6.03
CA TYR A 266 6.14 -4.94 -4.67
C TYR A 266 6.37 -6.34 -4.07
N ALA A 267 6.33 -7.39 -4.89
CA ALA A 267 6.46 -8.78 -4.43
C ALA A 267 7.78 -9.02 -3.70
N ARG A 268 8.90 -8.50 -4.21
CA ARG A 268 10.22 -8.70 -3.60
C ARG A 268 10.35 -8.06 -2.20
N PRO A 269 10.04 -6.77 -1.98
CA PRO A 269 10.03 -6.20 -0.64
C PRO A 269 9.07 -6.91 0.32
N VAL A 270 7.88 -7.31 -0.15
CA VAL A 270 6.93 -8.09 0.67
C VAL A 270 7.56 -9.40 1.14
N ALA A 271 8.13 -10.19 0.22
CA ALA A 271 8.80 -11.44 0.57
C ALA A 271 9.96 -11.24 1.55
N GLN A 272 10.77 -10.20 1.37
CA GLN A 272 11.86 -9.86 2.29
C GLN A 272 11.36 -9.54 3.69
N ARG A 273 10.24 -8.82 3.81
CA ARG A 273 9.61 -8.54 5.11
C ARG A 273 9.07 -9.80 5.74
N LEU A 274 8.28 -10.58 5.01
CA LEU A 274 7.77 -11.86 5.50
C LEU A 274 8.91 -12.76 5.97
N CYS A 275 10.01 -12.80 5.22
CA CYS A 275 11.18 -13.55 5.59
C CYS A 275 11.77 -13.09 6.94
N ALA A 276 11.89 -11.79 7.16
CA ALA A 276 12.38 -11.23 8.42
C ALA A 276 11.43 -11.46 9.62
N GLY A 277 10.20 -11.93 9.37
CA GLY A 277 9.21 -12.24 10.40
C GLY A 277 8.85 -13.72 10.54
N SER A 278 9.39 -14.58 9.67
CA SER A 278 9.21 -16.03 9.69
C SER A 278 10.47 -16.70 10.26
N ASP A 279 10.29 -17.90 10.80
CA ASP A 279 11.41 -18.72 11.27
C ASP A 279 12.10 -19.48 10.10
N THR A 280 11.57 -19.36 8.88
CA THR A 280 12.06 -20.09 7.69
C THR A 280 12.16 -19.22 6.44
N CYS A 281 13.40 -19.10 5.93
CA CYS A 281 13.82 -18.65 4.60
C CYS A 281 15.14 -19.34 4.23
#